data_AF-A0A2S8F8E1-F1
#
_entry.id   AF-A0A2S8F8E1-F1
#
_cell.length_a   1.000
_cell.length_b   1.000
_cell.length_c   1.000
_cell.angle_alpha   90.00
_cell.angle_beta   90.00
_cell.angle_gamma   90.00
#
_symmetry.space_group_name_H-M   'P 1'
#
loop_
_entity.id
_entity.type
_entity.pdbx_description
1 polymer ?
#
loop_
_entity_poly.entity_id
_entity_poly.type
_entity_poly.pdbx_seq_one_letter_code
_entity_poly.pdbx_strand_id
1 'polypeptide(L)'
;MCATRVNFTWLGTQKTLTRDQRAQAALSFDAQGEFLSAGKKLLDTKNPRFKAVTSERNRIRSFWTSISLPYPEPAVRLIRQDRVDTFQDWMSEHRQELTKAVEELDEDYFSLKEAARQRLGRLYNEADYPMSLIGLFDVTWDFPNVEAPSYLRQLDPQLYQDECRRVQARFDEAVQLAESAFVEELSGLVTHLTERLSGQQDGRAKVFRDSAIGNLNEFFERFRSLNVRSNDQLDELVSQCQNIVQGVQPQTLRDDAQVRQ
;
A
#
# COMPACT_ATOMS: atom_id res chain seq x y z
N MET A 1 11.14 11.35 -15.25
CA MET A 1 10.36 10.28 -14.59
C MET A 1 10.12 9.16 -15.59
N CYS A 2 9.77 7.97 -15.14
CA CYS A 2 9.31 6.83 -15.94
C CYS A 2 8.05 6.29 -15.26
N ALA A 3 7.09 5.78 -16.02
CA ALA A 3 5.94 5.12 -15.42
C ALA A 3 6.28 3.67 -15.06
N THR A 4 5.77 3.22 -13.93
CA THR A 4 5.91 1.87 -13.42
C THR A 4 4.54 1.37 -12.98
N ARG A 5 4.26 0.10 -13.20
CA ARG A 5 3.04 -0.56 -12.74
C ARG A 5 3.41 -1.88 -12.09
N VAL A 6 2.79 -2.15 -10.94
CA VAL A 6 2.99 -3.38 -10.17
C VAL A 6 1.66 -4.11 -10.05
N ASN A 7 1.65 -5.37 -10.45
CA ASN A 7 0.49 -6.26 -10.40
C ASN A 7 0.76 -7.42 -9.44
N PHE A 8 -0.24 -7.77 -8.64
CA PHE A 8 -0.20 -8.92 -7.74
C PHE A 8 -1.21 -9.96 -8.18
N THR A 9 -0.75 -11.19 -8.40
CA THR A 9 -1.62 -12.37 -8.44
C THR A 9 -1.75 -12.90 -7.02
N TRP A 10 -2.98 -13.14 -6.55
CA TRP A 10 -3.23 -13.54 -5.17
C TRP A 10 -4.37 -14.54 -5.06
N LEU A 11 -4.18 -15.61 -4.29
CA LEU A 11 -5.23 -16.59 -4.03
C LEU A 11 -6.46 -15.94 -3.36
N GLY A 12 -7.64 -16.22 -3.92
CA GLY A 12 -8.91 -15.95 -3.27
C GLY A 12 -9.10 -16.82 -2.03
N THR A 13 -9.22 -16.21 -0.85
CA THR A 13 -9.34 -16.93 0.44
C THR A 13 -10.78 -17.04 0.94
N GLN A 14 -11.75 -16.56 0.16
CA GLN A 14 -13.17 -16.57 0.51
C GLN A 14 -14.01 -16.96 -0.71
N LYS A 15 -15.16 -17.58 -0.45
CA LYS A 15 -16.14 -17.92 -1.50
C LYS A 15 -17.55 -17.59 -1.03
N THR A 16 -18.33 -16.96 -1.90
CA THR A 16 -19.74 -16.66 -1.64
C THR A 16 -20.53 -17.96 -1.47
N LEU A 17 -21.48 -17.97 -0.54
CA LEU A 17 -22.38 -19.10 -0.37
C LEU A 17 -23.35 -19.22 -1.56
N THR A 18 -23.71 -20.46 -1.92
CA THR A 18 -24.72 -20.71 -2.97
C THR A 18 -26.08 -20.15 -2.56
N ARG A 19 -27.02 -20.02 -3.52
CA ARG A 19 -28.39 -19.56 -3.21
C ARG A 19 -29.04 -20.42 -2.13
N ASP A 20 -28.90 -21.74 -2.21
CA ASP A 20 -29.49 -22.67 -1.25
C ASP A 20 -28.82 -22.57 0.12
N GLN A 21 -27.49 -22.44 0.18
CA GLN A 21 -26.76 -22.23 1.44
C GLN A 21 -27.16 -20.91 2.11
N ARG A 22 -27.36 -19.84 1.32
CA ARG A 22 -27.84 -18.55 1.84
C ARG A 22 -29.27 -18.63 2.32
N ALA A 23 -30.16 -19.30 1.58
CA ALA A 23 -31.53 -19.52 2.02
C ALA A 23 -31.56 -20.29 3.34
N GLN A 24 -30.76 -21.35 3.47
CA GLN A 24 -30.63 -22.12 4.71
C GLN A 24 -30.10 -21.28 5.88
N ALA A 25 -29.09 -20.43 5.65
CA ALA A 25 -28.56 -19.54 6.69
C ALA A 25 -29.57 -18.45 7.10
N ALA A 26 -30.37 -17.95 6.15
CA ALA A 26 -31.35 -16.90 6.41
C ALA A 26 -32.51 -17.34 7.32
N LEU A 27 -32.84 -18.65 7.32
CA LEU A 27 -33.88 -19.22 8.18
C LEU A 27 -33.65 -18.94 9.66
N SER A 28 -32.39 -18.87 10.11
CA SER A 28 -32.06 -18.59 11.52
C SER A 28 -32.45 -17.19 11.97
N PHE A 29 -32.70 -16.27 11.03
CA PHE A 29 -33.07 -14.88 11.31
C PHE A 29 -34.45 -14.51 10.73
N ASP A 30 -35.23 -15.49 10.26
CA ASP A 30 -36.49 -15.28 9.53
C ASP A 30 -36.33 -14.30 8.35
N ALA A 31 -35.14 -14.31 7.74
CA ALA A 31 -34.80 -13.41 6.65
C ALA A 31 -35.04 -14.09 5.29
N GLN A 32 -35.31 -13.29 4.26
CA GLN A 32 -35.30 -13.78 2.88
C GLN A 32 -33.85 -13.88 2.39
N GLY A 33 -33.46 -15.06 1.89
CA GLY A 33 -32.08 -15.32 1.46
C GLY A 33 -31.55 -14.39 0.35
N GLU A 34 -32.42 -13.76 -0.43
CA GLU A 34 -32.07 -12.77 -1.47
C GLU A 34 -31.56 -11.45 -0.88
N PHE A 35 -32.00 -11.11 0.33
CA PHE A 35 -31.56 -9.93 1.08
C PHE A 35 -30.40 -10.24 2.04
N LEU A 36 -29.87 -11.47 2.01
CA LEU A 36 -28.73 -11.90 2.80
C LEU A 36 -27.49 -12.11 1.91
N SER A 37 -26.37 -11.49 2.30
CA SER A 37 -25.04 -11.79 1.74
C SER A 37 -24.22 -12.56 2.78
N ALA A 38 -23.59 -13.65 2.36
CA ALA A 38 -22.74 -14.47 3.21
C ALA A 38 -21.65 -15.18 2.38
N GLY A 39 -20.47 -15.34 2.98
CA GLY A 39 -19.34 -16.04 2.38
C GLY A 39 -18.61 -16.91 3.41
N LYS A 40 -17.99 -17.99 2.92
CA LYS A 40 -17.12 -18.86 3.72
C LYS A 40 -15.66 -18.49 3.52
N LYS A 41 -14.88 -18.55 4.59
CA LYS A 41 -13.42 -18.40 4.55
C LYS A 41 -12.80 -19.76 4.27
N LEU A 42 -12.06 -19.88 3.18
CA LEU A 42 -11.45 -21.13 2.72
C LEU A 42 -10.20 -21.45 3.54
N LEU A 43 -9.34 -20.46 3.76
CA LEU A 43 -8.09 -20.64 4.49
C LEU A 43 -7.99 -19.69 5.67
N ASP A 44 -7.30 -20.13 6.71
CA ASP A 44 -7.01 -19.30 7.88
C ASP A 44 -5.84 -18.36 7.58
N THR A 45 -6.17 -17.15 7.14
CA THR A 45 -5.17 -16.12 6.84
C THR A 45 -4.44 -15.59 8.08
N LYS A 46 -4.83 -16.01 9.29
CA LYS A 46 -4.09 -15.70 10.52
C LYS A 46 -2.93 -16.66 10.77
N ASN A 47 -2.83 -17.77 10.02
CA ASN A 47 -1.69 -18.68 10.10
C ASN A 47 -0.36 -17.91 9.89
N PRO A 48 0.69 -18.17 10.68
CA PRO A 48 1.97 -17.45 10.58
C PRO A 48 2.60 -17.50 9.18
N ARG A 49 2.56 -18.64 8.48
CA ARG A 49 3.08 -18.79 7.12
C ARG A 49 2.26 -17.99 6.11
N PHE A 50 0.93 -17.95 6.26
CA PHE A 50 0.08 -17.10 5.42
C PHE A 50 0.35 -15.60 5.65
N LYS A 51 0.58 -15.22 6.91
CA LYS A 51 1.00 -13.86 7.26
C LYS A 51 2.36 -13.50 6.69
N ALA A 52 3.31 -14.43 6.61
CA ALA A 52 4.60 -14.21 5.99
C ALA A 52 4.45 -13.86 4.50
N VAL A 53 3.66 -14.64 3.75
CA VAL A 53 3.32 -14.35 2.35
C VAL A 53 2.68 -12.97 2.22
N THR A 54 1.69 -12.65 3.07
CA THR A 54 1.03 -11.33 3.09
C THR A 54 1.99 -10.19 3.44
N SER A 55 2.97 -10.45 4.31
CA SER A 55 3.99 -9.48 4.70
C SER A 55 4.87 -9.09 3.51
N GLU A 56 5.27 -10.05 2.67
CA GLU A 56 6.06 -9.74 1.47
C GLU A 56 5.30 -8.85 0.49
N ARG A 57 4.01 -9.15 0.24
CA ARG A 57 3.16 -8.27 -0.58
C ARG A 57 3.10 -6.84 -0.02
N ASN A 58 2.95 -6.70 1.30
CA ASN A 58 2.89 -5.39 1.93
C ASN A 58 4.23 -4.65 1.83
N ARG A 59 5.36 -5.33 2.05
CA ARG A 59 6.71 -4.77 1.88
C ARG A 59 6.90 -4.23 0.46
N ILE A 60 6.56 -5.04 -0.54
CA ILE A 60 6.64 -4.66 -1.96
C ILE A 60 5.81 -3.41 -2.24
N ARG A 61 4.53 -3.42 -1.82
CA ARG A 61 3.64 -2.28 -2.04
C ARG A 61 4.14 -1.02 -1.35
N SER A 62 4.61 -1.14 -0.11
CA SER A 62 5.15 -0.01 0.67
C SER A 62 6.40 0.57 0.03
N PHE A 63 7.35 -0.28 -0.38
CA PHE A 63 8.57 0.16 -1.08
C PHE A 63 8.24 0.85 -2.41
N TRP A 64 7.43 0.22 -3.25
CA TRP A 64 7.03 0.81 -4.52
C TRP A 64 6.35 2.18 -4.33
N THR A 65 5.45 2.29 -3.36
CA THR A 65 4.77 3.55 -3.02
C THR A 65 5.75 4.60 -2.47
N SER A 66 6.78 4.20 -1.74
CA SER A 66 7.73 5.13 -1.12
C SER A 66 8.69 5.76 -2.13
N ILE A 67 9.04 5.05 -3.21
CA ILE A 67 10.00 5.54 -4.22
C ILE A 67 9.33 6.14 -5.47
N SER A 68 8.01 6.23 -5.51
CA SER A 68 7.26 6.68 -6.68
C SER A 68 6.10 7.61 -6.33
N LEU A 69 5.65 8.39 -7.30
CA LEU A 69 4.51 9.30 -7.20
C LEU A 69 3.24 8.66 -7.77
N PRO A 70 2.05 9.00 -7.24
CA PRO A 70 0.79 8.58 -7.87
C PRO A 70 0.68 9.10 -9.30
N TYR A 71 -0.07 8.38 -10.13
CA TYR A 71 -0.42 8.77 -11.49
C TYR A 71 -1.93 8.60 -11.69
N PRO A 72 -2.59 9.38 -12.57
CA PRO A 72 -4.05 9.30 -12.77
C PRO A 72 -4.55 7.92 -13.20
N GLU A 73 -3.72 7.16 -13.91
CA GLU A 73 -4.07 5.80 -14.32
C GLU A 73 -3.95 4.82 -13.14
N PRO A 74 -5.01 4.03 -12.85
CA PRO A 74 -4.97 3.07 -11.76
C PRO A 74 -3.80 2.10 -11.86
N ALA A 75 -3.16 1.83 -10.73
CA ALA A 75 -1.98 0.94 -10.61
C ALA A 75 -0.73 1.40 -11.39
N VAL A 76 -0.72 2.61 -11.96
CA VAL A 76 0.47 3.24 -12.51
C VAL A 76 1.00 4.28 -11.53
N ARG A 77 2.33 4.38 -11.42
CA ARG A 77 3.04 5.36 -10.61
C ARG A 77 4.26 5.89 -11.37
N LEU A 78 4.74 7.07 -11.01
CA LEU A 78 5.92 7.68 -11.62
C LEU A 78 7.15 7.47 -10.74
N ILE A 79 8.16 6.77 -11.25
CA ILE A 79 9.46 6.59 -10.60
C ILE A 79 10.52 7.47 -11.29
N ARG A 80 11.53 7.91 -10.54
CA ARG A 80 12.69 8.59 -11.15
C ARG A 80 13.51 7.59 -11.96
N GLN A 81 14.04 8.02 -13.10
CA GLN A 81 14.79 7.15 -14.00
C GLN A 81 16.06 6.59 -13.35
N ASP A 82 16.74 7.38 -12.51
CA ASP A 82 17.92 6.97 -11.76
C ASP A 82 17.64 5.97 -10.62
N ARG A 83 16.37 5.70 -10.32
CA ARG A 83 15.93 4.70 -9.33
C ARG A 83 15.40 3.42 -9.96
N VAL A 84 15.32 3.34 -11.29
CA VAL A 84 14.76 2.19 -12.01
C VAL A 84 15.57 0.93 -11.71
N ASP A 85 16.89 0.99 -11.76
CA ASP A 85 17.74 -0.18 -11.50
C ASP A 85 17.59 -0.68 -10.05
N THR A 86 17.65 0.25 -9.07
CA THR A 86 17.41 -0.07 -7.66
C THR A 86 16.04 -0.70 -7.44
N PHE A 87 15.01 -0.21 -8.12
CA PHE A 87 13.66 -0.77 -8.05
C PHE A 87 13.63 -2.19 -8.64
N GLN A 88 14.23 -2.42 -9.80
CA GLN A 88 14.23 -3.73 -10.45
C GLN A 88 14.96 -4.80 -9.62
N ASP A 89 16.12 -4.45 -9.06
CA ASP A 89 16.90 -5.36 -8.21
C ASP A 89 16.11 -5.74 -6.97
N TRP A 90 15.56 -4.74 -6.26
CA TRP A 90 14.77 -4.95 -5.05
C TRP A 90 13.50 -5.76 -5.32
N MET A 91 12.78 -5.48 -6.41
CA MET A 91 11.57 -6.23 -6.80
C MET A 91 11.90 -7.69 -7.14
N SER A 92 13.05 -7.93 -7.77
CA SER A 92 13.51 -9.29 -8.11
C SER A 92 13.87 -10.09 -6.87
N GLU A 93 14.56 -9.48 -5.90
CA GLU A 93 14.85 -10.07 -4.60
C GLU A 93 13.56 -10.43 -3.84
N HIS A 94 12.64 -9.48 -3.69
CA HIS A 94 11.40 -9.72 -2.95
C HIS A 94 10.41 -10.65 -3.67
N ARG A 95 10.51 -10.80 -5.00
CA ARG A 95 9.79 -11.87 -5.71
C ARG A 95 10.31 -13.25 -5.33
N GLN A 96 11.62 -13.41 -5.13
CA GLN A 96 12.21 -14.66 -4.65
C GLN A 96 11.80 -14.95 -3.21
N GLU A 97 11.84 -13.95 -2.32
CA GLU A 97 11.36 -14.08 -0.94
C GLU A 97 9.86 -14.43 -0.86
N LEU A 98 9.03 -13.81 -1.71
CA LEU A 98 7.62 -14.18 -1.84
C LEU A 98 7.47 -15.64 -2.28
N THR A 99 8.25 -16.08 -3.26
CA THR A 99 8.22 -17.46 -3.77
C THR A 99 8.56 -18.45 -2.64
N LYS A 100 9.64 -18.19 -1.91
CA LYS A 100 10.06 -19.00 -0.76
C LYS A 100 9.00 -19.03 0.35
N ALA A 101 8.40 -17.89 0.69
CA ALA A 101 7.33 -17.85 1.69
C ALA A 101 6.10 -18.66 1.25
N VAL A 102 5.81 -18.74 -0.05
CA VAL A 102 4.72 -19.56 -0.60
C VAL A 102 5.08 -21.04 -0.55
N GLU A 103 6.32 -21.43 -0.85
CA GLU A 103 6.80 -22.80 -0.69
C GLU A 103 6.65 -23.28 0.76
N GLU A 104 7.09 -22.47 1.72
CA GLU A 104 6.90 -22.75 3.14
C GLU A 104 5.40 -22.85 3.49
N LEU A 105 4.55 -21.96 2.96
CA LEU A 105 3.10 -22.07 3.18
C LEU A 105 2.51 -23.36 2.58
N ASP A 106 2.99 -23.79 1.41
CA ASP A 106 2.50 -24.98 0.70
C ASP A 106 2.81 -26.27 1.46
N GLU A 107 3.96 -26.35 2.14
CA GLU A 107 4.30 -27.47 3.02
C GLU A 107 3.26 -27.69 4.15
N ASP A 108 2.67 -26.61 4.69
CA ASP A 108 1.63 -26.66 5.74
C ASP A 108 0.20 -26.66 5.15
N TYR A 109 0.08 -26.66 3.82
CA TYR A 109 -1.21 -26.45 3.17
C TYR A 109 -2.19 -27.58 3.44
N PHE A 110 -1.72 -28.83 3.51
CA PHE A 110 -2.57 -29.97 3.85
C PHE A 110 -3.21 -29.80 5.24
N SER A 111 -2.43 -29.39 6.25
CA SER A 111 -2.93 -29.11 7.60
C SER A 111 -3.96 -27.99 7.60
N LEU A 112 -3.70 -26.92 6.84
CA LEU A 112 -4.63 -25.80 6.67
C LEU A 112 -5.96 -26.23 6.05
N LYS A 113 -5.91 -27.11 5.04
CA LYS A 113 -7.07 -27.66 4.35
C LYS A 113 -7.90 -28.56 5.27
N GLU A 114 -7.26 -29.43 6.06
CA GLU A 114 -7.95 -30.27 7.04
C GLU A 114 -8.59 -29.44 8.16
N ALA A 115 -7.88 -28.42 8.67
CA ALA A 115 -8.46 -27.48 9.63
C ALA A 115 -9.69 -26.75 9.04
N ALA A 116 -9.63 -26.35 7.77
CA ALA A 116 -10.77 -25.74 7.07
C ALA A 116 -11.95 -26.70 6.92
N ARG A 117 -11.69 -27.98 6.62
CA ARG A 117 -12.72 -29.04 6.56
C ARG A 117 -13.46 -29.19 7.88
N GLN A 118 -12.73 -29.22 8.99
CA GLN A 118 -13.32 -29.30 10.34
C GLN A 118 -14.14 -28.05 10.68
N ARG A 119 -13.61 -26.85 10.39
CA ARG A 119 -14.26 -25.57 10.73
C ARG A 119 -15.49 -25.26 9.86
N LEU A 120 -15.45 -25.59 8.57
CA LEU A 120 -16.54 -25.31 7.63
C LEU A 120 -17.64 -26.37 7.65
N GLY A 121 -17.33 -27.60 8.12
CA GLY A 121 -18.29 -28.70 8.17
C GLY A 121 -18.97 -28.91 6.81
N ARG A 122 -20.31 -28.80 6.77
CA ARG A 122 -21.12 -28.99 5.54
C ARG A 122 -20.87 -27.94 4.46
N LEU A 123 -20.26 -26.81 4.79
CA LEU A 123 -19.88 -25.78 3.83
C LEU A 123 -18.55 -26.09 3.14
N TYR A 124 -17.79 -27.08 3.61
CA TYR A 124 -16.56 -27.50 2.96
C TYR A 124 -16.84 -28.10 1.59
N ASN A 125 -16.03 -27.73 0.60
CA ASN A 125 -16.04 -28.34 -0.72
C ASN A 125 -14.59 -28.51 -1.18
N GLU A 126 -14.18 -29.75 -1.43
CA GLU A 126 -12.83 -30.13 -1.87
C GLU A 126 -12.40 -29.35 -3.12
N ALA A 127 -13.31 -29.13 -4.06
CA ALA A 127 -13.04 -28.43 -5.32
C ALA A 127 -12.75 -26.92 -5.15
N ASP A 128 -12.95 -26.36 -3.95
CA ASP A 128 -12.55 -24.98 -3.65
C ASP A 128 -11.06 -24.86 -3.30
N TYR A 129 -10.35 -25.98 -3.15
CA TYR A 129 -8.96 -26.05 -2.72
C TYR A 129 -8.10 -26.61 -3.86
N PRO A 130 -7.14 -25.83 -4.39
CA PRO A 130 -6.17 -26.34 -5.37
C PRO A 130 -5.32 -27.48 -4.78
N MET A 131 -4.57 -28.16 -5.65
CA MET A 131 -3.63 -29.21 -5.21
C MET A 131 -2.38 -28.64 -4.52
N SER A 132 -1.98 -27.43 -4.91
CA SER A 132 -0.84 -26.69 -4.35
C SER A 132 -1.11 -25.19 -4.47
N LEU A 133 -0.45 -24.42 -3.61
CA LEU A 133 -0.44 -22.96 -3.58
C LEU A 133 0.62 -22.34 -4.51
N ILE A 134 1.55 -23.15 -5.02
CA ILE A 134 2.60 -22.70 -5.93
C ILE A 134 1.99 -22.08 -7.19
N GLY A 135 2.45 -20.90 -7.56
CA GLY A 135 1.96 -20.13 -8.70
C GLY A 135 0.64 -19.39 -8.48
N LEU A 136 0.02 -19.50 -7.30
CA LEU A 136 -1.21 -18.75 -6.96
C LEU A 136 -0.93 -17.40 -6.27
N PHE A 137 0.34 -17.13 -6.01
CA PHE A 137 0.84 -15.86 -5.52
C PHE A 137 2.01 -15.44 -6.40
N ASP A 138 1.94 -14.23 -6.97
CA ASP A 138 3.04 -13.68 -7.77
C ASP A 138 2.99 -12.15 -7.74
N VAL A 139 4.13 -11.56 -8.07
CA VAL A 139 4.27 -10.13 -8.33
C VAL A 139 4.94 -9.94 -9.68
N THR A 140 4.33 -9.09 -10.51
CA THR A 140 4.88 -8.71 -11.81
C THR A 140 4.90 -7.18 -11.93
N TRP A 141 5.85 -6.66 -12.70
CA TRP A 141 5.95 -5.23 -12.95
C TRP A 141 6.39 -4.94 -14.37
N ASP A 142 5.95 -3.79 -14.87
CA ASP A 142 6.35 -3.26 -16.17
C ASP A 142 6.48 -1.73 -16.15
N PHE A 143 6.97 -1.19 -17.26
CA PHE A 143 7.19 0.24 -17.47
C PHE A 143 6.35 0.71 -18.66
N PRO A 144 5.05 1.02 -18.46
CA PRO A 144 4.18 1.46 -19.54
C PRO A 144 4.69 2.78 -20.13
N ASN A 145 4.53 2.94 -21.44
CA ASN A 145 4.85 4.21 -22.08
C ASN A 145 3.80 5.26 -21.71
N VAL A 146 4.23 6.35 -21.06
CA VAL A 146 3.39 7.51 -20.73
C VAL A 146 3.70 8.72 -21.59
N GLU A 147 4.51 8.57 -22.63
CA GLU A 147 4.84 9.61 -23.59
C GLU A 147 4.16 9.37 -24.95
N ALA A 148 3.88 10.47 -25.66
CA ALA A 148 3.32 10.41 -27.00
C ALA A 148 4.29 9.68 -27.97
N PRO A 149 3.87 8.60 -28.66
CA PRO A 149 4.76 7.85 -29.53
C PRO A 149 5.35 8.71 -30.66
N SER A 150 6.67 8.66 -30.85
CA SER A 150 7.39 9.52 -31.80
C SER A 150 7.01 9.28 -33.27
N TYR A 151 6.59 8.06 -33.63
CA TYR A 151 6.16 7.73 -34.99
C TYR A 151 4.90 8.51 -35.41
N LEU A 152 4.07 8.96 -34.47
CA LEU A 152 2.89 9.77 -34.77
C LEU A 152 3.27 11.12 -35.39
N ARG A 153 4.47 11.65 -35.10
CA ARG A 153 4.95 12.90 -35.72
C ARG A 153 4.99 12.84 -37.24
N GLN A 154 5.23 11.65 -37.81
CA GLN A 154 5.32 11.45 -39.26
C GLN A 154 3.98 11.01 -39.87
N LEU A 155 3.20 10.22 -39.14
CA LEU A 155 1.92 9.69 -39.64
C LEU A 155 0.78 10.70 -39.54
N ASP A 156 0.65 11.36 -38.39
CA ASP A 156 -0.41 12.30 -38.09
C ASP A 156 0.07 13.34 -37.05
N PRO A 157 0.60 14.49 -37.51
CA PRO A 157 1.07 15.54 -36.62
C PRO A 157 0.01 16.11 -35.69
N GLN A 158 -1.28 16.12 -36.09
CA GLN A 158 -2.37 16.60 -35.24
C GLN A 158 -2.63 15.61 -34.10
N LEU A 159 -2.73 14.32 -34.42
CA LEU A 159 -2.87 13.27 -33.41
C LEU A 159 -1.69 13.25 -32.43
N TYR A 160 -0.45 13.47 -32.92
CA TYR A 160 0.72 13.62 -32.04
C TYR A 160 0.57 14.80 -31.07
N GLN A 161 0.12 15.96 -31.55
CA GLN A 161 -0.11 17.14 -30.70
C GLN A 161 -1.20 16.90 -29.66
N ASP A 162 -2.27 16.20 -30.02
CA ASP A 162 -3.36 15.84 -29.13
C ASP A 162 -2.89 14.89 -28.01
N GLU A 163 -2.13 13.86 -28.37
CA GLU A 163 -1.52 12.95 -27.39
C GLU A 163 -0.49 13.66 -26.50
N CYS A 164 0.31 14.58 -27.03
CA CYS A 164 1.19 15.41 -26.21
C CYS A 164 0.41 16.23 -25.17
N ARG A 165 -0.70 16.88 -25.57
CA ARG A 165 -1.54 17.65 -24.65
C ARG A 165 -2.17 16.77 -23.57
N ARG A 166 -2.65 15.59 -23.95
CA ARG A 166 -3.21 14.61 -23.02
C ARG A 166 -2.18 14.11 -22.02
N VAL A 167 -0.97 13.78 -22.48
CA VAL A 167 0.14 13.37 -21.62
C VAL A 167 0.51 14.49 -20.64
N GLN A 168 0.63 15.72 -21.12
CA GLN A 168 0.91 16.88 -20.28
C GLN A 168 -0.15 17.07 -19.18
N ALA A 169 -1.45 17.03 -19.54
CA ALA A 169 -2.53 17.14 -18.57
C ALA A 169 -2.48 16.04 -17.50
N ARG A 170 -2.13 14.81 -17.87
CA ARG A 170 -1.95 13.70 -16.91
C ARG A 170 -0.74 13.89 -16.01
N PHE A 171 0.33 14.49 -16.51
CA PHE A 171 1.49 14.85 -15.68
C PHE A 171 1.13 15.95 -14.68
N ASP A 172 0.38 16.97 -15.10
CA ASP A 172 -0.10 18.02 -14.19
C ASP A 172 -1.02 17.45 -13.11
N GLU A 173 -1.92 16.55 -13.47
CA GLU A 173 -2.78 15.83 -12.51
C GLU A 173 -1.95 14.93 -11.56
N ALA A 174 -0.90 14.26 -12.06
CA ALA A 174 0.01 13.47 -11.23
C ALA A 174 0.72 14.33 -10.17
N VAL A 175 1.11 15.57 -10.54
CA VAL A 175 1.68 16.54 -9.59
C VAL A 175 0.67 16.90 -8.51
N GLN A 176 -0.58 17.21 -8.89
CA GLN A 176 -1.64 17.53 -7.91
C GLN A 176 -1.97 16.35 -6.98
N LEU A 177 -2.02 15.13 -7.52
CA LEU A 177 -2.21 13.90 -6.73
C LEU A 177 -1.06 13.70 -5.74
N ALA A 178 0.18 13.94 -6.18
CA ALA A 178 1.35 13.84 -5.32
C ALA A 178 1.28 14.87 -4.18
N GLU A 179 1.03 16.13 -4.50
CA GLU A 179 0.89 17.21 -3.51
C GLU A 179 -0.22 16.90 -2.49
N SER A 180 -1.39 16.45 -2.95
CA SER A 180 -2.50 16.10 -2.09
C SER A 180 -2.16 14.96 -1.14
N ALA A 181 -1.52 13.90 -1.65
CA ALA A 181 -1.07 12.77 -0.84
C ALA A 181 -0.03 13.19 0.22
N PHE A 182 0.87 14.13 -0.12
CA PHE A 182 1.85 14.65 0.84
C PHE A 182 1.21 15.50 1.93
N VAL A 183 0.25 16.36 1.57
CA VAL A 183 -0.47 17.19 2.56
C VAL A 183 -1.26 16.31 3.52
N GLU A 184 -1.93 15.27 3.01
CA GLU A 184 -2.67 14.31 3.84
C GLU A 184 -1.73 13.56 4.80
N GLU A 185 -0.60 13.07 4.30
CA GLU A 185 0.37 12.35 5.13
C GLU A 185 1.02 13.27 6.17
N LEU A 186 1.42 14.48 5.80
CA LEU A 186 1.98 15.46 6.73
C LEU A 186 0.96 15.82 7.81
N SER A 187 -0.30 16.05 7.42
CA SER A 187 -1.39 16.32 8.38
C SER A 187 -1.54 15.17 9.36
N GLY A 188 -1.52 13.92 8.89
CA GLY A 188 -1.55 12.73 9.74
C GLY A 188 -0.38 12.66 10.72
N LEU A 189 0.85 12.96 10.25
CA LEU A 189 2.04 12.99 11.10
C LEU A 189 1.93 14.09 12.18
N VAL A 190 1.46 15.28 11.82
CA VAL A 190 1.24 16.39 12.75
C VAL A 190 0.14 16.07 13.75
N THR A 191 -0.99 15.51 13.32
CA THR A 191 -2.08 15.08 14.22
C THR A 191 -1.56 14.07 15.23
N HIS A 192 -0.81 13.05 14.80
CA HIS A 192 -0.22 12.06 15.71
C HIS A 192 0.79 12.65 16.69
N LEU A 193 1.54 13.68 16.29
CA LEU A 193 2.43 14.41 17.20
C LEU A 193 1.62 15.21 18.22
N THR A 194 0.63 15.96 17.78
CA THR A 194 -0.26 16.76 18.65
C THR A 194 -1.00 15.88 19.65
N GLU A 195 -1.56 14.74 19.24
CA GLU A 195 -2.19 13.76 20.13
C GLU A 195 -1.22 13.18 21.18
N ARG A 196 0.05 13.01 20.81
CA ARG A 196 1.08 12.52 21.73
C ARG A 196 1.57 13.60 22.69
N LEU A 197 1.59 14.86 22.27
CA LEU A 197 1.98 16.00 23.11
C LEU A 197 0.85 16.44 24.06
N SER A 198 -0.41 16.38 23.61
CA SER A 198 -1.60 16.80 24.36
C SER A 198 -2.18 15.73 25.30
N GLY A 199 -1.80 14.46 25.14
CA GLY A 199 -2.39 13.35 25.88
C GLY A 199 -1.94 13.27 27.34
N GLN A 200 -2.77 13.80 28.26
CA GLN A 200 -2.78 13.37 29.67
C GLN A 200 -3.67 12.13 29.80
N GLN A 201 -3.14 11.03 30.34
CA GLN A 201 -3.94 9.90 30.81
C GLN A 201 -3.52 9.62 32.27
N ASP A 202 -4.49 9.65 33.20
CA ASP A 202 -4.28 9.35 34.63
C ASP A 202 -3.18 10.14 35.36
N GLY A 203 -3.03 11.44 35.06
CA GLY A 203 -2.08 12.32 35.77
C GLY A 203 -0.60 12.01 35.53
N ARG A 204 -0.28 11.18 34.53
CA ARG A 204 1.10 10.93 34.07
C ARG A 204 1.22 11.26 32.58
N ALA A 205 2.25 12.03 32.24
CA ALA A 205 2.53 12.42 30.87
C ALA A 205 2.84 11.19 30.00
N LYS A 206 2.24 11.09 28.80
CA LYS A 206 2.66 10.11 27.79
C LYS A 206 4.14 10.36 27.46
N VAL A 207 4.97 9.32 27.61
CA VAL A 207 6.41 9.40 27.29
C VAL A 207 6.58 9.66 25.80
N PHE A 208 7.14 10.82 25.45
CA PHE A 208 7.54 11.14 24.09
C PHE A 208 8.61 10.14 23.63
N ARG A 209 8.28 9.30 22.64
CA ARG A 209 9.19 8.33 22.02
C ARG A 209 9.74 8.91 20.71
N ASP A 210 11.06 8.81 20.53
CA ASP A 210 11.83 9.32 19.36
C ASP A 210 11.28 8.87 17.99
N SER A 211 10.50 7.80 17.95
CA SER A 211 9.88 7.28 16.73
C SER A 211 9.07 8.31 15.94
N ALA A 212 8.43 9.28 16.61
CA ALA A 212 7.59 10.27 15.91
C ALA A 212 8.42 11.31 15.14
N ILE A 213 9.58 11.68 15.67
CA ILE A 213 10.55 12.55 14.99
C ILE A 213 11.25 11.78 13.86
N GLY A 214 11.58 10.50 14.10
CA GLY A 214 12.12 9.62 13.06
C GLY A 214 11.21 9.54 11.84
N ASN A 215 9.91 9.27 12.04
CA ASN A 215 8.93 9.19 10.96
C ASN A 215 8.80 10.51 10.16
N LEU A 216 8.87 11.66 10.82
CA LEU A 216 8.87 12.97 10.14
C LEU A 216 10.12 13.17 9.28
N ASN A 217 11.30 12.84 9.80
CA ASN A 217 12.54 12.96 9.05
C ASN A 217 12.54 12.05 7.82
N GLU A 218 12.11 10.79 7.97
CA GLU A 218 11.94 9.84 6.87
C GLU A 218 10.95 10.37 5.81
N PHE A 219 9.83 10.96 6.25
CA PHE A 219 8.86 11.62 5.36
C PHE A 219 9.53 12.73 4.54
N PHE A 220 10.29 13.62 5.18
CA PHE A 220 10.92 14.74 4.48
C PHE A 220 12.07 14.35 3.56
N GLU A 221 12.85 13.32 3.91
CA GLU A 221 13.86 12.77 3.03
C GLU A 221 13.22 12.16 1.77
N ARG A 222 12.12 11.42 1.97
CA ARG A 222 11.35 10.85 0.86
C ARG A 222 10.76 11.93 -0.04
N PHE A 223 10.13 12.95 0.54
CA PHE A 223 9.59 14.09 -0.21
C PHE A 223 10.65 14.74 -1.11
N ARG A 224 11.84 15.04 -0.55
CA ARG A 224 12.97 15.60 -1.30
C ARG A 224 13.47 14.66 -2.39
N SER A 225 13.56 13.37 -2.10
CA SER A 225 14.02 12.36 -3.05
C SER A 225 13.10 12.23 -4.28
N LEU A 226 11.81 12.55 -4.13
CA LEU A 226 10.82 12.48 -5.20
C LEU A 226 10.79 13.74 -6.09
N ASN A 227 11.63 14.75 -5.82
CA ASN A 227 11.74 16.01 -6.58
C ASN A 227 10.39 16.73 -6.76
N VAL A 228 9.54 16.71 -5.75
CA VAL A 228 8.24 17.41 -5.75
C VAL A 228 8.48 18.89 -5.42
N ARG A 229 9.26 19.57 -6.26
CA ARG A 229 9.60 21.00 -6.14
C ARG A 229 8.59 21.89 -6.85
N SER A 230 7.41 21.38 -7.15
CA SER A 230 6.39 22.12 -7.88
C SER A 230 5.72 23.21 -7.05
N ASN A 231 6.01 23.30 -5.75
CA ASN A 231 5.38 24.28 -4.87
C ASN A 231 6.37 24.81 -3.81
N ASP A 232 6.90 26.01 -4.05
CA ASP A 232 7.80 26.73 -3.13
C ASP A 232 7.20 26.88 -1.72
N GLN A 233 5.87 26.94 -1.59
CA GLN A 233 5.18 27.04 -0.30
C GLN A 233 5.24 25.73 0.48
N LEU A 234 5.20 24.58 -0.20
CA LEU A 234 5.36 23.26 0.41
C LEU A 234 6.80 23.04 0.85
N ASP A 235 7.77 23.46 0.04
CA ASP A 235 9.20 23.44 0.42
C ASP A 235 9.48 24.35 1.64
N GLU A 236 8.86 25.53 1.69
CA GLU A 236 8.96 26.44 2.83
C GLU A 236 8.31 25.84 4.09
N LEU A 237 7.10 25.28 3.98
CA LEU A 237 6.40 24.62 5.09
C LEU A 237 7.20 23.41 5.62
N VAL A 238 7.72 22.58 4.73
CA VAL A 238 8.60 21.45 5.08
C VAL A 238 9.85 21.93 5.80
N SER A 239 10.48 23.01 5.30
CA SER A 239 11.67 23.59 5.93
C SER A 239 11.36 24.17 7.31
N GLN A 240 10.23 24.86 7.47
CA GLN A 240 9.75 25.37 8.75
C GLN A 240 9.48 24.22 9.74
N CYS A 241 8.77 23.16 9.30
CA CYS A 241 8.53 21.98 10.14
C CYS A 241 9.83 21.27 10.54
N GLN A 242 10.79 21.11 9.64
CA GLN A 242 12.11 20.54 9.97
C GLN A 242 12.85 21.37 11.00
N ASN A 243 12.88 22.69 10.85
CA ASN A 243 13.54 23.58 11.79
C ASN A 243 12.92 23.51 13.19
N ILE A 244 11.58 23.44 13.27
CA ILE A 244 10.86 23.27 14.54
C ILE A 244 11.22 21.91 15.18
N VAL A 245 11.23 20.84 14.39
CA VAL A 245 11.50 19.48 14.88
C VAL A 245 12.97 19.29 15.28
N GLN A 246 13.92 19.89 14.56
CA GLN A 246 15.35 19.85 14.88
C GLN A 246 15.72 20.77 16.05
N GLY A 247 15.03 21.91 16.20
CA GLY A 247 15.24 22.86 17.30
C GLY A 247 14.76 22.35 18.66
N VAL A 248 13.95 21.28 18.66
CA VAL A 248 13.36 20.69 19.85
C VAL A 248 14.05 19.35 20.13
N GLN A 249 15.06 19.33 21.01
CA GLN A 249 15.66 18.07 21.43
C GLN A 249 14.60 17.24 22.19
N PRO A 250 14.51 15.91 21.95
CA PRO A 250 13.57 15.03 22.66
C PRO A 250 13.71 15.11 24.19
N GLN A 251 14.91 15.43 24.68
CA GLN A 251 15.18 15.68 26.10
C GLN A 251 14.56 17.00 26.59
N THR A 252 14.61 18.08 25.82
CA THR A 252 14.00 19.38 26.20
C THR A 252 12.47 19.30 26.27
N LEU A 253 11.80 18.51 25.41
CA LEU A 253 10.36 18.22 25.55
C LEU A 253 10.00 17.36 26.76
N ARG A 254 10.95 16.53 27.22
CA ARG A 254 10.78 15.69 28.41
C ARG A 254 10.92 16.51 29.69
N ASP A 255 11.86 17.43 29.73
CA ASP A 255 12.24 18.17 30.93
C ASP A 255 11.49 19.51 31.09
N ASP A 256 10.96 20.08 30.01
CA ASP A 256 10.34 21.40 30.05
C ASP A 256 8.81 21.36 29.83
N ALA A 257 8.05 21.66 30.88
CA ALA A 257 6.60 21.66 30.85
C ALA A 257 6.03 22.84 30.03
N GLN A 258 6.82 23.90 29.79
CA GLN A 258 6.38 25.10 29.08
C GLN A 258 6.40 24.94 27.55
N VAL A 259 7.16 23.98 27.01
CA VAL A 259 7.27 23.73 25.56
C VAL A 259 6.15 22.80 25.05
N ARG A 260 5.26 22.34 25.95
CA ARG A 260 4.14 21.42 25.65
C ARG A 260 2.81 22.14 25.34
N GLN A 261 2.76 23.47 25.40
CA GLN A 261 1.60 24.29 24.98
C GLN A 261 1.73 24.71 23.53
#